data_AF-A0A948DIU1-F1
#
_entry.id   AF-A0A948DIU1-F1
#
_cell.length_a   1.000
_cell.length_b   1.000
_cell.length_c   1.000
_cell.angle_alpha   90.00
_cell.angle_beta   90.00
_cell.angle_gamma   90.00
#
_symmetry.space_group_name_H-M   'P 1'
#
loop_
_entity.id
_entity.type
_entity.pdbx_description
1 polymer ?
#
loop_
_entity_poly.entity_id
_entity_poly.type
_entity_poly.pdbx_seq_one_letter_code
_entity_poly.pdbx_strand_id
1 'polypeptide(L)'
;MKVPKVLKFSGLFIILFLVIFYASTLVAYRYGAKCHCYGFKTNGLCLGINTVCTGLGPALHVNFNNNMTENCNSQKDANTLTIDFAQCKNCEEIIYVGFGSTTYEMYKSQDDNYCTMQYGGEIENPNWKGDLNTTCTVPRNIGIKTFNITNYGVDFSSLAAYCK
;
A
#
# COMPACT_ATOMS: atom_id res chain seq x y z
N MET A 1 57.47 9.62 -39.38
CA MET A 1 56.26 10.42 -39.14
C MET A 1 55.98 10.48 -37.64
N LYS A 2 56.03 11.66 -37.01
CA LYS A 2 55.70 11.86 -35.58
C LYS A 2 54.19 12.05 -35.45
N VAL A 3 53.49 11.10 -34.86
CA VAL A 3 52.05 11.21 -34.59
C VAL A 3 51.82 12.36 -33.59
N PRO A 4 50.93 13.33 -33.88
CA PRO A 4 50.72 14.49 -33.02
C PRO A 4 50.16 14.05 -31.65
N LYS A 5 50.84 14.47 -30.57
CA LYS A 5 50.51 14.12 -29.17
C LYS A 5 49.09 14.55 -28.75
N VAL A 6 48.45 15.44 -29.50
CA VAL A 6 47.10 15.94 -29.23
C VAL A 6 46.03 14.86 -29.38
N LEU A 7 46.22 13.88 -30.27
CA LEU A 7 45.24 12.80 -30.49
C LEU A 7 45.13 11.82 -29.32
N LYS A 8 46.16 11.74 -28.45
CA LYS A 8 46.16 10.82 -27.30
C LYS A 8 45.38 11.37 -26.11
N PHE A 9 45.28 12.69 -25.96
CA PHE A 9 44.57 13.31 -24.84
C PHE A 9 43.05 13.24 -24.98
N SER A 10 42.51 13.39 -26.19
CA SER A 10 41.07 13.29 -26.43
C SER A 10 40.54 11.87 -26.16
N GLY A 11 41.30 10.84 -26.54
CA GLY A 11 40.94 9.45 -26.27
C GLY A 11 40.82 9.13 -24.79
N LEU A 12 41.73 9.67 -23.96
CA LEU A 12 41.71 9.45 -22.51
C LEU A 12 40.46 10.09 -21.85
N PHE A 13 40.07 11.28 -22.29
CA PHE A 13 38.88 11.97 -21.79
C PHE A 13 37.59 11.21 -22.14
N ILE A 14 37.48 10.67 -23.35
CA ILE A 14 36.32 9.89 -23.77
C ILE A 14 36.20 8.61 -22.93
N ILE A 15 37.31 7.89 -22.72
CA ILE A 15 37.32 6.68 -21.89
C ILE A 15 36.93 7.01 -20.45
N LEU A 16 37.48 8.07 -19.87
CA LEU A 16 37.15 8.48 -18.51
C LEU A 16 35.67 8.85 -18.37
N PHE A 17 35.11 9.58 -19.33
CA PHE A 17 33.69 9.95 -19.33
C PHE A 17 32.79 8.72 -19.41
N LEU A 18 33.14 7.74 -20.26
CA LEU A 18 32.40 6.47 -20.37
C LEU A 18 32.46 5.68 -19.06
N VAL A 19 33.61 5.60 -18.40
CA VAL A 19 33.77 4.91 -17.11
C VAL A 19 32.93 5.59 -16.02
N ILE A 20 32.96 6.92 -15.94
CA ILE A 20 32.15 7.67 -14.96
C ILE A 20 30.67 7.48 -15.24
N PHE A 21 30.25 7.57 -16.51
CA PHE A 21 28.86 7.36 -16.90
C PHE A 21 28.37 5.95 -16.52
N TYR A 22 29.16 4.91 -16.84
CA TYR A 22 28.85 3.53 -16.47
C TYR A 22 28.81 3.31 -14.96
N ALA A 23 29.75 3.90 -14.21
CA ALA A 23 29.75 3.79 -12.75
C ALA A 23 28.52 4.47 -12.14
N SER A 24 28.14 5.63 -12.65
CA SER A 24 26.97 6.40 -12.20
C SER A 24 25.67 5.66 -12.46
N THR A 25 25.50 5.08 -13.66
CA THR A 25 24.32 4.28 -13.99
C THR A 25 24.26 3.00 -13.18
N LEU A 26 25.40 2.35 -12.90
CA LEU A 26 25.46 1.15 -12.06
C LEU A 26 25.09 1.46 -10.59
N VAL A 27 25.56 2.59 -10.05
CA VAL A 27 25.20 3.05 -8.70
C VAL A 27 23.73 3.42 -8.63
N ALA A 28 23.20 4.14 -9.62
CA ALA A 28 21.76 4.45 -9.70
C ALA A 28 20.90 3.18 -9.80
N TYR A 29 21.36 2.17 -10.56
CA TYR A 29 20.69 0.88 -10.68
C TYR A 29 20.72 0.08 -9.36
N ARG A 30 21.84 0.10 -8.63
CA ARG A 30 21.98 -0.63 -7.35
C ARG A 30 21.32 0.05 -6.16
N TYR A 31 21.30 1.37 -6.11
CA TYR A 31 20.92 2.13 -4.90
C TYR A 31 19.77 3.12 -5.11
N GLY A 32 19.39 3.42 -6.36
CA GLY A 32 18.33 4.38 -6.67
C GLY A 32 16.91 3.82 -6.57
N ALA A 33 16.75 2.51 -6.62
CA ALA A 33 15.44 1.87 -6.51
C ALA A 33 15.04 1.67 -5.04
N LYS A 34 14.25 2.60 -4.52
CA LYS A 34 13.48 2.36 -3.29
C LYS A 34 12.11 1.85 -3.70
N CYS A 35 11.88 0.56 -3.49
CA CYS A 35 10.55 -0.01 -3.58
C CYS A 35 9.90 0.07 -2.19
N HIS A 36 8.82 0.83 -2.09
CA HIS A 36 7.96 0.81 -0.92
C HIS A 36 6.93 -0.31 -1.11
N CYS A 37 6.93 -1.25 -0.18
CA CYS A 37 5.98 -2.36 -0.13
C CYS A 37 4.81 -1.94 0.76
N TYR A 38 3.62 -1.81 0.17
CA TYR A 38 2.38 -1.63 0.92
C TYR A 38 1.74 -3.02 1.07
N GLY A 39 2.27 -3.81 2.01
CA GLY A 39 1.86 -5.21 2.29
C GLY A 39 2.86 -6.01 3.13
N PHE A 40 2.76 -7.34 3.13
CA PHE A 40 3.64 -8.26 3.86
C PHE A 40 4.98 -8.44 3.14
N LYS A 41 6.10 -8.31 3.85
CA LYS A 41 7.45 -8.54 3.29
C LYS A 41 8.03 -9.83 3.87
N THR A 42 8.31 -10.83 3.02
CA THR A 42 8.96 -12.09 3.44
C THR A 42 10.09 -12.44 2.46
N ASN A 43 11.31 -12.73 2.97
CA ASN A 43 12.47 -13.21 2.18
C ASN A 43 12.70 -12.51 0.81
N GLY A 44 12.54 -11.18 0.75
CA GLY A 44 12.75 -10.42 -0.48
C GLY A 44 11.55 -10.33 -1.43
N LEU A 45 10.41 -10.97 -1.09
CA LEU A 45 9.11 -10.75 -1.73
C LEU A 45 8.28 -9.72 -0.96
N CYS A 46 7.55 -8.90 -1.71
CA CYS A 46 6.47 -8.06 -1.24
C CYS A 46 5.14 -8.70 -1.66
N LEU A 47 4.28 -9.02 -0.70
CA LEU A 47 2.94 -9.57 -0.87
C LEU A 47 1.96 -8.50 -0.39
N GLY A 48 1.45 -7.66 -1.30
CA GLY A 48 0.73 -6.44 -0.96
C GLY A 48 -0.08 -5.86 -2.11
N ILE A 49 -0.89 -4.85 -1.77
CA ILE A 49 -1.93 -4.27 -2.64
C ILE A 49 -1.30 -3.40 -3.74
N ASN A 50 -0.15 -2.78 -3.48
CA ASN A 50 0.64 -2.06 -4.47
C ASN A 50 2.13 -2.01 -4.08
N THR A 51 3.02 -2.15 -5.06
CA THR A 51 4.46 -1.91 -4.87
C THR A 51 4.85 -0.71 -5.72
N VAL A 52 5.18 0.42 -5.11
CA VAL A 52 5.64 1.60 -5.85
C VAL A 52 7.16 1.61 -5.80
N CYS A 53 7.79 1.33 -6.95
CA CYS A 53 9.23 1.43 -7.12
C CYS A 53 9.55 2.73 -7.84
N THR A 54 10.25 3.64 -7.15
CA THR A 54 10.82 4.82 -7.81
C THR A 54 12.22 4.47 -8.29
N GLY A 55 12.49 4.58 -9.60
CA GLY A 55 13.82 4.37 -10.21
C GLY A 55 13.91 3.19 -11.19
N LEU A 56 15.04 3.07 -11.88
CA LEU A 56 15.33 2.05 -12.91
C LEU A 56 15.77 0.68 -12.33
N GLY A 57 15.27 0.31 -11.15
CA GLY A 57 15.61 -0.98 -10.55
C GLY A 57 14.99 -2.17 -11.29
N PRO A 58 15.51 -3.40 -11.10
CA PRO A 58 14.87 -4.59 -11.65
C PRO A 58 13.44 -4.66 -11.09
N ALA A 59 12.46 -4.82 -11.98
CA ALA A 59 11.08 -5.03 -11.59
C ALA A 59 11.03 -6.22 -10.63
N LEU A 60 10.69 -5.97 -9.38
CA LEU A 60 10.36 -7.05 -8.46
C LEU A 60 9.19 -7.80 -9.09
N HIS A 61 9.36 -9.11 -9.30
CA HIS A 61 8.25 -9.99 -9.65
C HIS A 61 7.31 -10.02 -8.44
N VAL A 62 6.33 -9.12 -8.43
CA VAL A 62 5.25 -9.10 -7.45
C VAL A 62 4.29 -10.21 -7.85
N ASN A 63 4.31 -11.32 -7.12
CA ASN A 63 3.28 -12.33 -7.27
C ASN A 63 2.07 -11.86 -6.45
N PHE A 64 1.18 -11.13 -7.12
CA PHE A 64 -0.09 -10.71 -6.55
C PHE A 64 -0.97 -11.95 -6.33
N ASN A 65 -0.91 -12.55 -5.15
CA ASN A 65 -2.01 -13.37 -4.66
C ASN A 65 -3.16 -12.41 -4.29
N ASN A 66 -3.88 -11.95 -5.32
CA ASN A 66 -5.06 -11.08 -5.24
C ASN A 66 -6.27 -11.82 -4.64
N ASN A 67 -6.12 -12.35 -3.44
CA ASN A 67 -7.23 -12.93 -2.68
C ASN A 67 -7.99 -11.88 -1.84
N MET A 68 -7.87 -10.57 -2.14
CA MET A 68 -8.91 -9.59 -1.78
C MET A 68 -10.07 -9.70 -2.78
N THR A 69 -10.68 -10.89 -2.84
CA THR A 69 -11.82 -11.19 -3.71
C THR A 69 -13.09 -11.45 -2.91
N GLU A 70 -13.01 -11.41 -1.58
CA GLU A 70 -14.14 -11.73 -0.71
C GLU A 70 -14.72 -10.48 -0.06
N ASN A 71 -16.05 -10.34 -0.20
CA ASN A 71 -16.85 -9.42 0.61
C ASN A 71 -16.59 -9.69 2.11
N CYS A 72 -16.52 -8.65 2.94
CA CYS A 72 -16.14 -8.75 4.35
C CYS A 72 -17.11 -9.57 5.23
N ASN A 73 -18.20 -10.10 4.66
CA ASN A 73 -19.30 -10.74 5.38
C ASN A 73 -19.85 -9.85 6.51
N SER A 74 -19.69 -8.52 6.38
CA SER A 74 -20.26 -7.61 7.34
C SER A 74 -21.78 -7.69 7.28
N GLN A 75 -22.42 -7.70 8.46
CA GLN A 75 -23.87 -7.66 8.52
C GLN A 75 -24.29 -6.20 8.49
N LYS A 76 -24.99 -5.83 7.41
CA LYS A 76 -25.50 -4.49 7.17
C LYS A 76 -26.99 -4.48 7.42
N ASP A 77 -27.42 -3.56 8.28
CA ASP A 77 -28.82 -3.15 8.41
C ASP A 77 -28.94 -1.68 7.98
N ALA A 78 -30.15 -1.15 7.87
CA ALA A 78 -30.43 0.19 7.35
C ALA A 78 -29.52 1.28 7.96
N ASN A 79 -29.21 1.16 9.26
CA ASN A 79 -28.47 2.18 10.01
C ASN A 79 -27.21 1.64 10.71
N THR A 80 -26.82 0.38 10.48
CA THR A 80 -25.70 -0.22 11.23
C THR A 80 -24.84 -1.15 10.38
N LEU A 81 -23.54 -1.12 10.65
CA LEU A 81 -22.53 -2.03 10.10
C LEU A 81 -21.96 -2.89 11.23
N THR A 82 -22.04 -4.22 11.10
CA THR A 82 -21.45 -5.15 12.08
C THR A 82 -20.25 -5.87 11.48
N ILE A 83 -19.14 -5.84 12.21
CA ILE A 83 -17.84 -6.40 11.81
C ILE A 83 -17.36 -7.38 12.89
N ASP A 84 -16.90 -8.57 12.47
CA ASP A 84 -16.30 -9.57 13.35
C ASP A 84 -14.76 -9.51 13.28
N PHE A 85 -14.15 -8.84 14.26
CA PHE A 85 -12.69 -8.74 14.38
C PHE A 85 -12.03 -10.05 14.83
N ALA A 86 -12.78 -11.02 15.36
CA ALA A 86 -12.20 -12.32 15.73
C ALA A 86 -11.75 -13.11 14.49
N GLN A 87 -12.46 -12.97 13.38
CA GLN A 87 -12.15 -13.66 12.13
C GLN A 87 -11.00 -13.02 11.36
N CYS A 88 -10.82 -11.71 11.49
CA CYS A 88 -9.73 -10.97 10.84
C CYS A 88 -9.64 -11.27 9.34
N LYS A 89 -10.79 -11.23 8.68
CA LYS A 89 -10.93 -11.64 7.29
C LYS A 89 -10.23 -10.62 6.40
N ASN A 90 -9.42 -11.09 5.45
CA ASN A 90 -8.84 -10.23 4.43
C ASN A 90 -9.95 -9.83 3.43
N CYS A 91 -10.34 -8.55 3.39
CA CYS A 91 -11.46 -8.09 2.59
C CYS A 91 -11.44 -6.57 2.35
N GLU A 92 -12.20 -6.12 1.35
CA GLU A 92 -12.50 -4.72 1.04
C GLU A 92 -14.03 -4.58 0.96
N GLU A 93 -14.58 -3.51 1.52
CA GLU A 93 -16.00 -3.22 1.41
C GLU A 93 -16.29 -1.72 1.31
N ILE A 94 -17.29 -1.38 0.50
CA ILE A 94 -17.79 -0.02 0.30
C ILE A 94 -19.22 0.06 0.83
N ILE A 95 -19.45 1.03 1.72
CA ILE A 95 -20.74 1.36 2.30
C ILE A 95 -21.23 2.68 1.70
N TYR A 96 -22.27 2.61 0.88
CA TYR A 96 -22.91 3.80 0.30
C TYR A 96 -23.91 4.40 1.30
N VAL A 97 -23.88 5.72 1.44
CA VAL A 97 -24.75 6.50 2.33
C VAL A 97 -25.38 7.66 1.56
N GLY A 98 -26.30 8.40 2.20
CA GLY A 98 -27.08 9.45 1.54
C GLY A 98 -26.24 10.52 0.84
N PHE A 99 -25.16 10.97 1.47
CA PHE A 99 -24.25 11.98 0.91
C PHE A 99 -22.83 11.42 0.74
N GLY A 100 -22.63 10.19 0.29
CA GLY A 100 -21.27 9.70 0.04
C GLY A 100 -21.06 8.20 0.17
N SER A 101 -19.81 7.81 0.43
CA SER A 101 -19.45 6.43 0.72
C SER A 101 -18.30 6.34 1.72
N THR A 102 -18.27 5.23 2.45
CA THR A 102 -17.14 4.84 3.29
C THR A 102 -16.57 3.53 2.77
N THR A 103 -15.29 3.52 2.46
CA THR A 103 -14.55 2.32 2.07
C THR A 103 -13.69 1.89 3.24
N TYR A 104 -13.68 0.59 3.53
CA TYR A 104 -12.72 0.04 4.47
C TYR A 104 -12.14 -1.27 3.95
N GLU A 105 -10.91 -1.51 4.37
CA GLU A 105 -10.16 -2.72 4.13
C GLU A 105 -9.78 -3.33 5.47
N MET A 106 -9.79 -4.66 5.54
CA MET A 106 -9.31 -5.39 6.69
C MET A 106 -8.36 -6.48 6.25
N TYR A 107 -7.32 -6.70 7.04
CA TYR A 107 -6.40 -7.81 6.87
C TYR A 107 -5.74 -8.20 8.20
N LYS A 108 -5.20 -9.42 8.26
CA LYS A 108 -4.41 -9.86 9.42
C LYS A 108 -3.19 -8.96 9.65
N SER A 109 -2.91 -8.60 10.90
CA SER A 109 -1.68 -7.89 11.23
C SER A 109 -0.46 -8.83 11.18
N GLN A 110 0.75 -8.29 11.40
CA GLN A 110 1.94 -9.12 11.62
C GLN A 110 1.86 -9.92 12.92
N ASP A 111 1.10 -9.42 13.90
CA ASP A 111 0.75 -10.13 15.12
C ASP A 111 -0.62 -10.80 14.94
N ASP A 112 -0.65 -12.12 15.10
CA ASP A 112 -1.86 -12.94 14.94
C ASP A 112 -3.00 -12.59 15.90
N ASN A 113 -2.72 -11.81 16.95
CA ASN A 113 -3.73 -11.31 17.89
C ASN A 113 -4.43 -10.03 17.43
N TYR A 114 -4.02 -9.44 16.30
CA TYR A 114 -4.53 -8.16 15.83
C TYR A 114 -4.96 -8.21 14.36
N CYS A 115 -5.91 -7.34 14.04
CA CYS A 115 -6.31 -7.00 12.69
C CYS A 115 -5.82 -5.61 12.36
N THR A 116 -5.38 -5.43 11.12
CA THR A 116 -5.21 -4.11 10.56
C THR A 116 -6.48 -3.77 9.80
N MET A 117 -7.06 -2.61 10.12
CA MET A 117 -8.18 -2.05 9.40
C MET A 117 -7.76 -0.70 8.85
N GLN A 118 -8.01 -0.47 7.56
CA GLN A 118 -7.81 0.82 6.94
C GLN A 118 -9.17 1.33 6.48
N TYR A 119 -9.46 2.62 6.65
CA TYR A 119 -10.71 3.19 6.19
C TYR A 119 -10.55 4.63 5.73
N GLY A 120 -11.46 5.03 4.87
CA GLY A 120 -11.59 6.38 4.36
C GLY A 120 -13.00 6.61 3.84
N GLY A 121 -13.40 7.86 3.68
CA GLY A 121 -14.70 8.21 3.12
C GLY A 121 -14.65 9.51 2.35
N GLU A 122 -15.56 9.64 1.41
CA GLU A 122 -15.80 10.85 0.63
C GLU A 122 -17.29 11.15 0.63
N ILE A 123 -17.62 12.44 0.75
CA ILE A 123 -19.00 12.90 0.76
C ILE A 123 -19.49 13.15 -0.69
N GLU A 124 -18.61 13.66 -1.55
CA GLU A 124 -19.07 14.22 -2.83
C GLU A 124 -18.92 13.24 -4.01
N ASN A 125 -18.16 12.16 -3.85
CA ASN A 125 -17.94 11.17 -4.91
C ASN A 125 -18.25 9.73 -4.41
N PRO A 126 -19.46 9.19 -4.68
CA PRO A 126 -19.84 7.86 -4.21
C PRO A 126 -19.01 6.74 -4.84
N ASN A 127 -18.38 6.97 -6.01
CA ASN A 127 -17.48 6.01 -6.67
C ASN A 127 -16.02 6.18 -6.27
N TRP A 128 -15.74 7.01 -5.27
CA TRP A 128 -14.40 7.17 -4.75
C TRP A 128 -13.95 5.89 -4.04
N LYS A 129 -12.84 5.33 -4.52
CA LYS A 129 -12.15 4.21 -3.89
C LYS A 129 -10.90 4.65 -3.10
N GLY A 130 -10.81 5.93 -2.76
CA GLY A 130 -9.52 6.63 -2.64
C GLY A 130 -8.67 6.32 -1.41
N ASP A 131 -8.10 7.36 -0.81
CA ASP A 131 -7.04 7.23 0.19
C ASP A 131 -7.59 6.73 1.53
N LEU A 132 -7.20 5.52 1.93
CA LEU A 132 -7.51 4.96 3.25
C LEU A 132 -6.57 5.57 4.29
N ASN A 133 -6.77 6.87 4.50
CA ASN A 133 -5.89 7.73 5.29
C ASN A 133 -5.83 7.35 6.77
N THR A 134 -6.79 6.55 7.26
CA THR A 134 -6.85 6.11 8.64
C THR A 134 -6.51 4.64 8.73
N THR A 135 -5.49 4.30 9.52
CA THR A 135 -5.08 2.91 9.77
C THR A 135 -5.19 2.60 11.25
N CYS A 136 -5.85 1.48 11.58
CA CYS A 136 -6.08 1.02 12.94
C CYS A 136 -5.56 -0.40 13.14
N THR A 137 -4.95 -0.66 14.30
CA THR A 137 -4.50 -2.00 14.72
C THR A 137 -5.40 -2.49 15.85
N VAL A 138 -6.41 -3.27 15.50
CA VAL A 138 -7.53 -3.64 16.34
C VAL A 138 -7.31 -5.05 16.92
N PRO A 139 -7.40 -5.26 18.25
CA PRO A 139 -7.26 -6.58 18.84
C PRO A 139 -8.39 -7.53 18.42
N ARG A 140 -8.09 -8.79 18.11
CA ARG A 140 -9.10 -9.80 17.73
C ARG A 140 -10.05 -10.16 18.87
N ASN A 141 -9.61 -9.98 20.12
CA ASN A 141 -10.41 -10.29 21.31
C ASN A 141 -11.57 -9.32 21.55
N ILE A 142 -11.66 -8.19 20.82
CA ILE A 142 -12.85 -7.33 20.87
C ILE A 142 -14.06 -7.98 20.21
N GLY A 143 -13.84 -9.01 19.39
CA GLY A 143 -14.88 -9.79 18.74
C GLY A 143 -15.75 -8.98 17.79
N ILE A 144 -17.06 -9.14 17.93
CA ILE A 144 -18.05 -8.48 17.07
C ILE A 144 -18.29 -7.06 17.56
N LYS A 145 -18.19 -6.09 16.64
CA LYS A 145 -18.53 -4.68 16.89
C LYS A 145 -19.54 -4.17 15.87
N THR A 146 -20.45 -3.34 16.36
CA THR A 146 -21.46 -2.67 15.56
C THR A 146 -21.18 -1.18 15.53
N PHE A 147 -21.23 -0.61 14.33
CA PHE A 147 -20.98 0.80 14.04
C PHE A 147 -22.25 1.42 13.48
N ASN A 148 -22.45 2.70 13.77
CA ASN A 148 -23.59 3.44 13.22
C ASN A 148 -23.26 3.90 11.80
N ILE A 149 -24.22 3.73 10.90
CA ILE A 149 -24.20 4.31 9.56
C ILE A 149 -24.94 5.64 9.63
N THR A 150 -24.26 6.72 9.28
CA THR A 150 -24.81 8.08 9.23
C THR A 150 -25.02 8.50 7.77
N ASN A 151 -25.65 9.66 7.55
CA ASN A 151 -25.78 10.21 6.20
C ASN A 151 -24.44 10.57 5.54
N TYR A 152 -23.36 10.67 6.32
CA TYR A 152 -22.02 11.08 5.86
C TYR A 152 -21.02 9.93 5.81
N GLY A 153 -21.33 8.78 6.40
CA GLY A 153 -20.45 7.61 6.41
C GLY A 153 -20.64 6.74 7.63
N VAL A 154 -19.74 5.77 7.80
CA VAL A 154 -19.72 4.89 8.98
C VAL A 154 -18.94 5.55 10.11
N ASP A 155 -19.53 5.56 11.31
CA ASP A 155 -18.89 6.08 12.52
C ASP A 155 -17.95 5.04 13.16
N PHE A 156 -16.66 5.14 12.85
CA PHE A 156 -15.59 4.32 13.45
C PHE A 156 -14.97 4.93 14.71
N SER A 157 -15.59 5.93 15.34
CA SER A 157 -15.05 6.60 16.54
C SER A 157 -14.73 5.64 17.70
N SER A 158 -15.49 4.55 17.82
CA SER A 158 -15.22 3.51 18.83
C SER A 158 -13.89 2.77 18.63
N LEU A 159 -13.26 2.89 17.46
CA LEU A 159 -11.92 2.37 17.17
C LEU A 159 -10.80 3.39 17.39
N ALA A 160 -11.11 4.65 17.75
CA ALA A 160 -10.12 5.73 17.81
C ALA A 160 -8.89 5.39 18.68
N ALA A 161 -9.07 4.62 19.76
CA ALA A 161 -7.97 4.17 20.63
C ALA A 161 -6.97 3.22 19.94
N TYR A 162 -7.33 2.65 18.78
CA TYR A 162 -6.54 1.69 18.01
C TYR A 162 -5.96 2.30 16.73
N CYS A 163 -6.28 3.55 16.41
CA CYS A 163 -5.92 4.22 15.16
C CYS A 163 -4.70 5.14 15.34
N LYS A 164 -3.98 5.36 14.24
CA LYS A 164 -2.85 6.30 14.16
C LYS A 164 -3.13 7.39 13.13
#